data_AF-A0A8T9SB31-F1
#
_entry.id   AF-A0A8T9SB31-F1
#
_cell.length_a   1.000
_cell.length_b   1.000
_cell.length_c   1.000
_cell.angle_alpha   90.00
_cell.angle_beta   90.00
_cell.angle_gamma   90.00
#
_symmetry.space_group_name_H-M   'P 1'
#
loop_
_entity.id
_entity.type
_entity.pdbx_description
1 polymer ?
#
loop_
_entity_poly.entity_id
_entity_poly.type
_entity_poly.pdbx_seq_one_letter_code
_entity_poly.pdbx_strand_id
1 'polypeptide(L)'
;MSEGETFPANYTDVCYTNPAQFSLGATDQSVSNFLYQMSRTSPNPLKVTFGTLPKRVNIPASGRAFGDFDGYAQDAISAAHAQFPAFNWGQYDQRTNNPGFGYDNSTTGPDGELDYVIFCFRVGCHPSIRQDDGVAGVPFATIPANASHPAYAITTGHCQAGSTLGWPSVLHQLAHTLYGAPHVLGANSTTGNHYYGTLGWSMMQNAATSFSAAAWERWYLGWTELTTGPAQVSSDIGPGRLAPNGTYVLRDYVTTGDVMRLELPNTNQYLWLENRAKNGPLDRRNGYVLAPDGNAYLPAPQGLLAMVENMSPSRTSFVGPFNIAQVNGLRVVSAEGNFDYRPSGPLYTVNNHLHGNRTYNYQLRENTGPPVLHNNATGGHSEITSIRGNRDGDRRIRYDSGTGNADMTVGNEFTPLFVVDDLITDGLFGPHVGTRTVGFRYALDTNPMIIPHQTYDPANERQSVIPLSGLSVEITGYDAASGDLTLQVRYDNTAVTHDTRWTGTLQTFPVPGATAGREIYLDGATLTLDRSATPQRETPGPHDDFVNDTELRLGTGTSLGVANGGVLRLTGAGTTLYLEDGARLVLDPNNARL
;
A
#
# COMPACT_ATOMS: atom_id res chain seq x y z
N MET A 1 7.68 36.78 20.94
CA MET A 1 8.18 36.49 19.58
C MET A 1 7.54 37.51 18.67
N SER A 2 8.31 38.29 17.89
CA SER A 2 7.71 39.17 16.89
C SER A 2 6.85 38.33 15.94
N GLU A 3 5.57 38.69 15.88
CA GLU A 3 4.56 38.02 15.08
C GLU A 3 4.85 38.25 13.59
N GLY A 4 5.73 37.44 12.99
CA GLY A 4 6.06 37.57 11.57
C GLY A 4 4.82 37.38 10.69
N GLU A 5 4.61 38.27 9.72
CA GLU A 5 3.52 38.23 8.74
C GLU A 5 3.73 37.17 7.63
N THR A 6 4.81 36.39 7.71
CA THR A 6 5.28 35.53 6.62
C THR A 6 4.60 34.16 6.62
N PHE A 7 4.29 33.67 5.43
CA PHE A 7 3.86 32.30 5.17
C PHE A 7 4.90 31.25 5.61
N PRO A 8 4.53 29.96 5.69
CA PRO A 8 5.51 28.89 5.79
C PRO A 8 6.62 29.10 4.75
N ALA A 9 7.87 29.09 5.19
CA ALA A 9 9.01 29.49 4.35
C ALA A 9 9.18 28.62 3.09
N ASN A 10 8.58 27.44 3.08
CA ASN A 10 8.69 26.43 2.03
C ASN A 10 7.47 26.37 1.09
N TYR A 11 6.51 27.30 1.14
CA TYR A 11 5.25 27.13 0.37
C TYR A 11 5.49 27.01 -1.14
N THR A 12 6.46 27.75 -1.69
CA THR A 12 6.86 27.68 -3.10
C THR A 12 7.56 26.37 -3.46
N ASP A 13 8.07 25.65 -2.46
CA ASP A 13 8.71 24.34 -2.66
C ASP A 13 7.67 23.21 -2.68
N VAL A 14 6.48 23.47 -2.14
CA VAL A 14 5.40 22.49 -2.03
C VAL A 14 4.48 22.52 -3.25
N CYS A 15 4.29 23.67 -3.88
CA CYS A 15 3.35 23.83 -4.99
C CYS A 15 3.80 24.85 -6.04
N TYR A 16 3.33 24.66 -7.27
CA TYR A 16 3.44 25.66 -8.33
C TYR A 16 2.37 26.75 -8.16
N THR A 17 2.71 27.98 -8.53
CA THR A 17 1.83 29.15 -8.49
C THR A 17 1.38 29.59 -9.89
N ASN A 18 1.94 29.00 -10.95
CA ASN A 18 1.64 29.35 -12.34
C ASN A 18 1.69 28.09 -13.24
N PRO A 19 0.73 27.91 -14.16
CA PRO A 19 0.74 26.84 -15.16
C PRO A 19 2.02 26.72 -16.01
N ALA A 20 2.82 27.78 -16.15
CA ALA A 20 4.09 27.74 -16.87
C ALA A 20 5.19 26.91 -16.18
N GLN A 21 5.03 26.57 -14.90
CA GLN A 21 6.00 25.77 -14.15
C GLN A 21 5.92 24.27 -14.46
N PHE A 22 4.80 23.80 -15.02
CA PHE A 22 4.66 22.39 -15.40
C PHE A 22 5.52 22.07 -16.61
N SER A 23 6.41 21.08 -16.46
CA SER A 23 7.23 20.58 -17.55
C SER A 23 7.50 19.08 -17.41
N LEU A 24 7.73 18.40 -18.53
CA LEU A 24 8.06 16.97 -18.55
C LEU A 24 9.40 16.67 -17.85
N GLY A 25 10.31 17.65 -17.82
CA GLY A 25 11.65 17.52 -17.22
C GLY A 25 11.74 18.04 -15.78
N ALA A 26 10.63 18.45 -15.15
CA ALA A 26 10.64 18.91 -13.77
C ALA A 26 11.05 17.78 -12.81
N THR A 27 12.04 18.05 -11.96
CA THR A 27 12.64 17.06 -11.05
C THR A 27 12.28 17.28 -9.59
N ASP A 28 11.57 18.36 -9.27
CA ASP A 28 11.13 18.65 -7.91
C ASP A 28 10.04 17.68 -7.44
N GLN A 29 9.86 17.58 -6.13
CA GLN A 29 8.87 16.71 -5.50
C GLN A 29 7.66 17.50 -4.98
N SER A 30 7.36 18.67 -5.58
CA SER A 30 6.16 19.43 -5.22
C SER A 30 4.89 18.62 -5.49
N VAL A 31 3.82 18.92 -4.76
CA VAL A 31 2.48 18.35 -4.95
C VAL A 31 2.02 18.57 -6.40
N SER A 32 2.27 19.77 -6.94
CA SER A 32 1.95 20.11 -8.33
C SER A 32 2.68 19.22 -9.32
N ASN A 33 4.01 19.04 -9.17
CA ASN A 33 4.76 18.16 -10.07
C ASN A 33 4.33 16.70 -9.89
N PHE A 34 4.11 16.24 -8.66
CA PHE A 34 3.63 14.88 -8.39
C PHE A 34 2.34 14.58 -9.17
N LEU A 35 1.31 15.40 -9.00
CA LEU A 35 0.01 15.20 -9.64
C LEU A 35 0.14 15.26 -11.16
N TYR A 36 0.93 16.19 -11.68
CA TYR A 36 1.19 16.30 -13.12
C TYR A 36 1.90 15.07 -13.68
N GLN A 37 3.01 14.63 -13.06
CA GLN A 37 3.78 13.49 -13.56
C GLN A 37 2.99 12.18 -13.43
N MET A 38 2.26 11.97 -12.34
CA MET A 38 1.45 10.76 -12.15
C MET A 38 0.23 10.72 -13.09
N SER A 39 -0.24 11.87 -13.58
CA SER A 39 -1.34 11.96 -14.55
C SER A 39 -0.91 12.21 -15.99
N ARG A 40 0.40 12.32 -16.28
CA ARG A 40 0.92 12.78 -17.58
C ARG A 40 0.57 11.90 -18.77
N THR A 41 0.16 10.67 -18.51
CA THR A 41 -0.26 9.69 -19.52
C THR A 41 -1.73 9.83 -19.90
N SER A 42 -2.51 10.57 -19.10
CA SER A 42 -3.85 11.02 -19.50
C SER A 42 -3.74 12.03 -20.64
N PRO A 43 -4.71 12.08 -21.57
CA PRO A 43 -4.81 13.14 -22.57
C PRO A 43 -4.83 14.55 -21.96
N ASN A 44 -5.33 14.68 -20.72
CA ASN A 44 -5.39 15.92 -19.97
C ASN A 44 -4.72 15.73 -18.60
N PRO A 45 -3.39 15.87 -18.50
CA PRO A 45 -2.68 15.77 -17.23
C PRO A 45 -3.21 16.77 -16.20
N LEU A 46 -3.40 16.32 -14.97
CA LEU A 46 -3.85 17.13 -13.86
C LEU A 46 -2.79 18.17 -13.50
N LYS A 47 -3.17 19.44 -13.60
CA LYS A 47 -2.33 20.58 -13.22
C LYS A 47 -3.00 21.31 -12.07
N VAL A 48 -2.35 21.29 -10.91
CA VAL A 48 -2.83 22.00 -9.71
C VAL A 48 -1.88 23.12 -9.36
N THR A 49 -2.37 24.35 -9.40
CA THR A 49 -1.65 25.53 -8.92
C THR A 49 -2.26 26.03 -7.62
N PHE A 50 -1.43 26.62 -6.78
CA PHE A 50 -1.83 27.11 -5.47
C PHE A 50 -1.69 28.62 -5.43
N GLY A 51 -2.64 29.26 -4.76
CA GLY A 51 -2.52 30.65 -4.33
C GLY A 51 -2.52 30.74 -2.82
N THR A 52 -2.01 31.86 -2.31
CA THR A 52 -2.04 32.17 -0.88
C THR A 52 -2.72 33.51 -0.68
N LEU A 53 -3.26 33.73 0.53
CA LEU A 53 -3.64 35.08 0.94
C LEU A 53 -2.40 36.01 0.90
N PRO A 54 -2.59 37.34 0.88
CA PRO A 54 -1.46 38.27 0.86
C PRO A 54 -0.61 38.22 2.15
N LYS A 55 -1.24 37.93 3.29
CA LYS A 55 -0.55 37.76 4.59
C LYS A 55 -1.24 36.69 5.43
N ARG A 56 -0.54 36.24 6.47
CA ARG A 56 -1.13 35.42 7.54
C ARG A 56 -2.31 36.16 8.19
N VAL A 57 -3.36 35.41 8.51
CA VAL A 57 -4.50 35.87 9.30
C VAL A 57 -4.33 35.40 10.74
N ASN A 58 -4.49 36.32 11.70
CA ASN A 58 -4.49 35.98 13.12
C ASN A 58 -5.93 35.76 13.59
N ILE A 59 -6.17 34.67 14.32
CA ILE A 59 -7.49 34.33 14.89
C ILE A 59 -7.37 34.15 16.41
N PRO A 60 -8.46 34.36 17.17
CA PRO A 60 -8.46 34.10 18.61
C PRO A 60 -8.15 32.63 18.91
N ALA A 61 -7.21 32.37 19.81
CA ALA A 61 -6.88 31.01 20.25
C ALA A 61 -7.74 30.53 21.44
N SER A 62 -8.43 31.44 22.14
CA SER A 62 -9.18 31.13 23.37
C SER A 62 -10.62 30.72 23.09
N GLY A 63 -11.11 29.70 23.81
CA GLY A 63 -12.54 29.34 23.82
C GLY A 63 -12.94 28.17 22.93
N ARG A 64 -11.99 27.55 22.24
CA ARG A 64 -12.21 26.35 21.41
C ARG A 64 -11.57 25.10 22.02
N ALA A 65 -12.21 23.95 21.83
CA ALA A 65 -11.69 22.67 22.31
C ALA A 65 -10.54 22.14 21.44
N PHE A 66 -9.80 21.14 21.94
CA PHE A 66 -8.86 20.36 21.13
C PHE A 66 -9.58 19.80 19.90
N GLY A 67 -9.00 19.98 18.71
CA GLY A 67 -9.52 19.39 17.48
C GLY A 67 -10.68 20.14 16.82
N ASP A 68 -11.09 21.32 17.32
CA ASP A 68 -12.08 22.19 16.67
C ASP A 68 -11.50 22.92 15.44
N PHE A 69 -10.96 22.15 14.48
CA PHE A 69 -10.42 22.69 13.23
C PHE A 69 -11.48 23.47 12.44
N ASP A 70 -12.72 23.01 12.48
CA ASP A 70 -13.86 23.68 11.85
C ASP A 70 -14.06 25.09 12.39
N GLY A 71 -14.06 25.22 13.71
CA GLY A 71 -14.14 26.48 14.39
C GLY A 71 -13.01 27.44 14.04
N TYR A 72 -11.77 26.96 14.09
CA TYR A 72 -10.61 27.77 13.73
C TYR A 72 -10.63 28.20 12.26
N ALA A 73 -11.07 27.34 11.35
CA ALA A 73 -11.18 27.68 9.94
C ALA A 73 -12.33 28.68 9.69
N GLN A 74 -13.46 28.61 10.39
CA GLN A 74 -14.51 29.65 10.34
C GLN A 74 -14.01 31.02 10.82
N ASP A 75 -13.24 31.05 11.91
CA ASP A 75 -12.61 32.29 12.38
C ASP A 75 -11.60 32.82 11.36
N ALA A 76 -10.83 31.92 10.73
CA ALA A 76 -9.85 32.28 9.72
C ALA A 76 -10.49 32.87 8.47
N ILE A 77 -11.61 32.31 8.00
CA ILE A 77 -12.38 32.84 6.88
C ILE A 77 -12.93 34.23 7.22
N SER A 78 -13.54 34.37 8.40
CA SER A 78 -14.14 35.63 8.84
C SER A 78 -13.09 36.74 8.93
N ALA A 79 -11.94 36.42 9.53
CA ALA A 79 -10.82 37.36 9.64
C ALA A 79 -10.15 37.64 8.28
N ALA A 80 -10.01 36.64 7.41
CA ALA A 80 -9.48 36.84 6.05
C ALA A 80 -10.38 37.77 5.23
N HIS A 81 -11.70 37.59 5.28
CA HIS A 81 -12.65 38.42 4.56
C HIS A 81 -12.63 39.87 5.07
N ALA A 82 -12.55 40.07 6.39
CA ALA A 82 -12.45 41.40 6.99
C ALA A 82 -11.12 42.11 6.64
N GLN A 83 -10.01 41.36 6.62
CA GLN A 83 -8.68 41.91 6.37
C GLN A 83 -8.39 42.14 4.87
N PHE A 84 -8.96 41.31 3.99
CA PHE A 84 -8.73 41.35 2.55
C PHE A 84 -10.04 41.40 1.74
N PRO A 85 -10.86 42.46 1.89
CA PRO A 85 -12.16 42.55 1.23
C PRO A 85 -12.06 42.60 -0.31
N ALA A 86 -10.90 42.99 -0.85
CA ALA A 86 -10.64 43.05 -2.30
C ALA A 86 -9.91 41.80 -2.84
N PHE A 87 -9.75 40.74 -2.04
CA PHE A 87 -9.13 39.51 -2.53
C PHE A 87 -10.05 38.82 -3.54
N ASN A 88 -9.52 38.54 -4.73
CA ASN A 88 -10.27 37.91 -5.80
C ASN A 88 -10.38 36.40 -5.56
N TRP A 89 -11.41 35.98 -4.84
CA TRP A 89 -11.67 34.55 -4.57
C TRP A 89 -12.05 33.75 -5.83
N GLY A 90 -12.68 34.40 -6.81
CA GLY A 90 -13.15 33.75 -8.04
C GLY A 90 -12.05 33.16 -8.92
N GLN A 91 -10.78 33.47 -8.67
CA GLN A 91 -9.67 32.82 -9.36
C GLN A 91 -9.44 31.36 -8.90
N TYR A 92 -10.06 30.94 -7.80
CA TYR A 92 -9.97 29.58 -7.23
C TYR A 92 -11.29 28.81 -7.33
N ASP A 93 -12.26 29.35 -8.05
CA ASP A 93 -13.52 28.69 -8.44
C ASP A 93 -13.44 28.57 -9.98
N GLN A 94 -12.93 27.45 -10.48
CA GLN A 94 -12.66 27.25 -11.90
C GLN A 94 -13.45 26.07 -12.47
N ARG A 95 -14.12 25.28 -11.63
CA ARG A 95 -14.91 24.11 -12.01
C ARG A 95 -16.13 23.99 -11.09
N THR A 96 -17.04 23.12 -11.47
CA THR A 96 -18.17 22.72 -10.63
C THR A 96 -17.71 21.63 -9.67
N ASN A 97 -17.96 21.77 -8.38
CA ASN A 97 -17.56 20.82 -7.34
C ASN A 97 -18.58 19.68 -7.12
N ASN A 98 -19.79 19.77 -7.70
CA ASN A 98 -20.92 18.84 -7.46
C ASN A 98 -21.46 18.18 -8.75
N PRO A 99 -21.70 16.84 -8.82
CA PRO A 99 -21.65 15.79 -7.77
C PRO A 99 -20.26 15.29 -7.35
N GLY A 100 -19.64 15.95 -6.36
CA GLY A 100 -18.37 15.59 -5.72
C GLY A 100 -17.32 14.94 -6.64
N PHE A 101 -16.60 13.98 -6.07
CA PHE A 101 -15.63 13.11 -6.76
C PHE A 101 -16.28 11.99 -7.60
N GLY A 102 -17.59 12.05 -7.85
CA GLY A 102 -18.32 11.02 -8.60
C GLY A 102 -18.29 11.18 -10.12
N TYR A 103 -17.67 12.25 -10.64
CA TYR A 103 -17.63 12.56 -12.07
C TYR A 103 -16.39 13.39 -12.45
N ASP A 104 -16.06 13.38 -13.74
CA ASP A 104 -15.03 14.26 -14.32
C ASP A 104 -15.58 15.69 -14.48
N ASN A 105 -15.02 16.63 -13.72
CA ASN A 105 -15.39 18.04 -13.78
C ASN A 105 -14.33 18.94 -14.43
N SER A 106 -13.33 18.36 -15.11
CA SER A 106 -12.23 19.09 -15.76
C SER A 106 -12.67 20.07 -16.86
N THR A 107 -13.90 19.94 -17.35
CA THR A 107 -14.47 20.79 -18.42
C THR A 107 -15.66 21.64 -17.97
N THR A 108 -15.97 21.63 -16.68
CA THR A 108 -17.07 22.42 -16.12
C THR A 108 -16.65 23.87 -15.87
N GLY A 109 -17.63 24.75 -15.62
CA GLY A 109 -17.38 26.15 -15.28
C GLY A 109 -17.49 26.41 -13.78
N PRO A 110 -17.16 27.64 -13.34
CA PRO A 110 -17.30 28.07 -11.95
C PRO A 110 -18.72 27.89 -11.41
N ASP A 111 -18.86 27.51 -10.14
CA ASP A 111 -20.16 27.23 -9.51
C ASP A 111 -20.43 28.02 -8.22
N GLY A 112 -19.56 28.97 -7.88
CA GLY A 112 -19.63 29.72 -6.64
C GLY A 112 -19.04 28.96 -5.44
N GLU A 113 -18.30 27.88 -5.67
CA GLU A 113 -17.54 27.15 -4.67
C GLU A 113 -16.05 27.19 -4.98
N LEU A 114 -15.20 27.38 -3.96
CA LEU A 114 -13.76 27.27 -4.16
C LEU A 114 -13.38 25.81 -4.42
N ASP A 115 -12.57 25.57 -5.45
CA ASP A 115 -12.21 24.23 -5.94
C ASP A 115 -11.54 23.37 -4.86
N TYR A 116 -10.66 23.99 -4.04
CA TYR A 116 -9.96 23.34 -2.94
C TYR A 116 -9.35 24.37 -1.97
N VAL A 117 -9.58 24.22 -0.67
CA VAL A 117 -9.02 25.12 0.37
C VAL A 117 -8.14 24.37 1.36
N ILE A 118 -7.00 24.97 1.74
CA ILE A 118 -6.13 24.42 2.78
C ILE A 118 -5.97 25.44 3.91
N PHE A 119 -6.38 25.04 5.11
CA PHE A 119 -6.09 25.80 6.32
C PHE A 119 -4.80 25.30 6.96
N CYS A 120 -3.85 26.20 7.16
CA CYS A 120 -2.54 25.88 7.73
C CYS A 120 -2.36 26.63 9.05
N PHE A 121 -2.53 25.90 10.15
CA PHE A 121 -2.39 26.43 11.49
C PHE A 121 -0.95 26.30 11.98
N ARG A 122 -0.44 27.33 12.65
CA ARG A 122 0.91 27.30 13.21
C ARG A 122 0.94 26.49 14.51
N VAL A 123 1.88 25.56 14.63
CA VAL A 123 2.10 24.77 15.85
C VAL A 123 2.46 25.68 17.04
N GLY A 124 1.96 25.34 18.23
CA GLY A 124 2.27 26.04 19.48
C GLY A 124 1.46 27.31 19.72
N CYS A 125 0.51 27.67 18.84
CA CYS A 125 -0.45 28.74 19.11
C CYS A 125 -1.55 28.32 20.12
N HIS A 126 -1.72 27.02 20.33
CA HIS A 126 -2.61 26.44 21.33
C HIS A 126 -2.02 25.10 21.84
N PRO A 127 -2.15 24.74 23.13
CA PRO A 127 -1.62 23.48 23.67
C PRO A 127 -2.20 22.22 23.01
N SER A 128 -3.30 22.40 22.28
CA SER A 128 -4.11 21.35 21.70
C SER A 128 -3.86 21.12 20.20
N ILE A 129 -2.91 21.82 19.58
CA ILE A 129 -2.56 21.61 18.18
C ILE A 129 -1.14 21.06 18.17
N ARG A 130 -1.00 19.77 17.84
CA ARG A 130 0.31 19.12 17.81
C ARG A 130 0.97 19.37 16.46
N GLN A 131 2.28 19.15 16.44
CA GLN A 131 3.05 19.20 15.21
C GLN A 131 2.63 18.03 14.31
N ASP A 132 2.41 18.33 13.03
CA ASP A 132 2.06 17.37 11.97
C ASP A 132 0.65 16.76 12.05
N ASP A 133 -0.27 17.39 12.80
CA ASP A 133 -1.69 17.04 12.77
C ASP A 133 -2.32 17.49 11.44
N GLY A 134 -3.00 16.58 10.74
CA GLY A 134 -3.80 16.88 9.55
C GLY A 134 -5.17 16.24 9.66
N VAL A 135 -6.22 16.99 9.29
CA VAL A 135 -7.60 16.50 9.25
C VAL A 135 -8.14 16.74 7.85
N ALA A 136 -8.56 15.65 7.20
CA ALA A 136 -9.29 15.72 5.94
C ALA A 136 -10.63 16.41 6.18
N GLY A 137 -10.94 17.39 5.33
CA GLY A 137 -12.14 18.20 5.47
C GLY A 137 -11.86 19.65 5.87
N VAL A 138 -12.74 20.52 5.43
CA VAL A 138 -12.87 21.92 5.83
C VAL A 138 -14.23 22.11 6.47
N PRO A 139 -14.40 23.09 7.36
CA PRO A 139 -15.74 23.47 7.74
C PRO A 139 -16.50 23.89 6.49
N PHE A 140 -17.71 23.36 6.33
CA PHE A 140 -18.68 23.91 5.39
C PHE A 140 -18.91 25.37 5.75
N ALA A 141 -18.32 26.27 4.97
CA ALA A 141 -18.30 27.69 5.28
C ALA A 141 -18.57 28.52 4.03
N THR A 142 -18.92 29.78 4.25
CA THR A 142 -19.23 30.72 3.17
C THR A 142 -18.45 32.00 3.38
N ILE A 143 -17.67 32.38 2.37
CA ILE A 143 -17.14 33.73 2.24
C ILE A 143 -18.30 34.63 1.81
N PRO A 144 -18.73 35.61 2.61
CA PRO A 144 -19.89 36.42 2.27
C PRO A 144 -19.61 37.30 1.05
N ALA A 145 -20.67 37.59 0.29
CA ALA A 145 -20.60 38.52 -0.83
C ALA A 145 -20.23 39.93 -0.35
N ASN A 146 -19.58 40.70 -1.20
CA ASN A 146 -19.36 42.12 -1.00
C ASN A 146 -19.59 42.92 -2.29
N ALA A 147 -19.32 44.22 -2.27
CA ALA A 147 -19.57 45.10 -3.42
C ALA A 147 -18.77 44.71 -4.68
N SER A 148 -17.67 43.97 -4.53
CA SER A 148 -16.74 43.62 -5.62
C SER A 148 -16.82 42.16 -6.03
N HIS A 149 -17.33 41.26 -5.18
CA HIS A 149 -17.29 39.81 -5.39
C HIS A 149 -18.56 39.11 -4.86
N PRO A 150 -19.03 38.03 -5.54
CA PRO A 150 -20.12 37.22 -5.03
C PRO A 150 -19.69 36.44 -3.78
N ALA A 151 -20.66 35.77 -3.14
CA ALA A 151 -20.36 34.83 -2.07
C ALA A 151 -19.73 33.56 -2.65
N TYR A 152 -18.79 32.97 -1.90
CA TYR A 152 -18.16 31.71 -2.27
C TYR A 152 -18.32 30.68 -1.16
N ALA A 153 -18.75 29.47 -1.50
CA ALA A 153 -18.77 28.35 -0.59
C ALA A 153 -17.39 27.69 -0.50
N ILE A 154 -17.12 27.06 0.64
CA ILE A 154 -15.96 26.21 0.90
C ILE A 154 -16.52 24.88 1.39
N THR A 155 -16.52 23.85 0.53
CA THR A 155 -16.98 22.50 0.92
C THR A 155 -15.91 21.43 0.74
N THR A 156 -14.83 21.73 0.02
CA THR A 156 -13.73 20.80 -0.22
C THR A 156 -12.39 21.38 0.22
N GLY A 157 -11.59 20.57 0.92
CA GLY A 157 -10.30 21.00 1.43
C GLY A 157 -9.79 20.16 2.60
N HIS A 158 -8.73 20.65 3.25
CA HIS A 158 -8.27 20.07 4.53
C HIS A 158 -7.68 21.13 5.47
N CYS A 159 -7.54 20.72 6.72
CA CYS A 159 -6.80 21.45 7.74
C CYS A 159 -5.49 20.73 8.06
N GLN A 160 -4.42 21.49 8.27
CA GLN A 160 -3.15 20.97 8.77
C GLN A 160 -2.51 21.92 9.78
N ALA A 161 -1.69 21.36 10.66
CA ALA A 161 -0.92 22.09 11.66
C ALA A 161 0.59 21.86 11.45
N GLY A 162 1.34 22.94 11.25
CA GLY A 162 2.76 22.86 10.96
C GLY A 162 3.45 24.22 10.96
N SER A 163 4.77 24.23 11.17
CA SER A 163 5.60 25.39 10.82
C SER A 163 5.94 25.42 9.32
N THR A 164 5.71 24.32 8.62
CA THR A 164 5.96 24.09 7.20
C THR A 164 4.76 23.39 6.59
N LEU A 165 4.50 23.63 5.30
CA LEU A 165 3.59 22.77 4.55
C LEU A 165 4.28 21.42 4.33
N GLY A 166 3.77 20.36 4.96
CA GLY A 166 4.27 19.02 4.72
C GLY A 166 3.64 18.48 3.45
N TRP A 167 4.37 18.47 2.34
CA TRP A 167 3.81 18.00 1.08
C TRP A 167 3.24 16.56 1.14
N PRO A 168 3.81 15.59 1.92
CA PRO A 168 3.22 14.25 1.99
C PRO A 168 1.85 14.29 2.65
N SER A 169 1.72 15.13 3.69
CA SER A 169 0.45 15.40 4.35
C SER A 169 -0.54 16.06 3.40
N VAL A 170 -0.11 17.04 2.58
CA VAL A 170 -0.98 17.67 1.58
C VAL A 170 -1.52 16.64 0.58
N LEU A 171 -0.67 15.74 0.06
CA LEU A 171 -1.11 14.68 -0.86
C LEU A 171 -2.03 13.67 -0.18
N HIS A 172 -1.72 13.29 1.07
CA HIS A 172 -2.57 12.42 1.88
C HIS A 172 -3.97 13.02 2.06
N GLN A 173 -4.04 14.25 2.59
CA GLN A 173 -5.33 14.89 2.81
C GLN A 173 -6.07 15.19 1.50
N LEU A 174 -5.33 15.53 0.42
CA LEU A 174 -5.92 15.67 -0.91
C LEU A 174 -6.51 14.36 -1.42
N ALA A 175 -5.87 13.21 -1.25
CA ALA A 175 -6.39 11.93 -1.71
C ALA A 175 -7.73 11.55 -1.05
N HIS A 176 -7.91 11.84 0.26
CA HIS A 176 -9.21 11.71 0.93
C HIS A 176 -10.32 12.47 0.21
N THR A 177 -10.04 13.71 -0.19
CA THR A 177 -11.01 14.60 -0.84
C THR A 177 -11.11 14.42 -2.36
N LEU A 178 -10.06 13.90 -3.00
CA LEU A 178 -9.97 13.77 -4.45
C LEU A 178 -10.74 12.54 -4.93
N TYR A 179 -10.68 11.44 -4.19
CA TYR A 179 -11.32 10.19 -4.60
C TYR A 179 -11.87 9.34 -3.45
N GLY A 180 -11.95 9.87 -2.23
CA GLY A 180 -12.46 9.12 -1.08
C GLY A 180 -11.47 8.08 -0.55
N ALA A 181 -10.16 8.31 -0.72
CA ALA A 181 -9.12 7.35 -0.38
C ALA A 181 -9.27 6.79 1.06
N PRO A 182 -9.37 5.47 1.26
CA PRO A 182 -9.11 4.88 2.56
C PRO A 182 -7.61 4.96 2.90
N HIS A 183 -7.25 4.71 4.16
CA HIS A 183 -5.85 4.48 4.53
C HIS A 183 -5.35 3.13 3.96
N VAL A 184 -5.04 3.08 2.66
CA VAL A 184 -4.89 1.83 1.89
C VAL A 184 -3.63 1.00 2.20
N LEU A 185 -2.62 1.58 2.86
CA LEU A 185 -1.34 0.93 3.21
C LEU A 185 -0.95 1.23 4.67
N GLY A 186 -1.83 0.89 5.60
CA GLY A 186 -1.51 0.95 7.04
C GLY A 186 -1.27 2.35 7.59
N ALA A 187 -1.67 3.41 6.88
CA ALA A 187 -1.57 4.77 7.41
C ALA A 187 -2.35 4.92 8.71
N ASN A 188 -1.78 5.70 9.62
CA ASN A 188 -2.26 5.84 11.00
C ASN A 188 -2.43 4.48 11.71
N SER A 189 -1.62 3.48 11.34
CA SER A 189 -1.70 2.08 11.81
C SER A 189 -3.05 1.41 11.67
N THR A 190 -3.89 1.93 10.80
CA THR A 190 -5.21 1.36 10.55
C THR A 190 -5.07 0.06 9.76
N THR A 191 -5.85 -0.94 10.13
CA THR A 191 -5.75 -2.29 9.52
C THR A 191 -7.05 -2.73 8.87
N GLY A 192 -8.16 -2.02 9.12
CA GLY A 192 -9.47 -2.39 8.60
C GLY A 192 -9.81 -3.83 8.97
N ASN A 193 -10.33 -4.58 8.00
CA ASN A 193 -10.61 -6.01 8.14
C ASN A 193 -9.38 -6.91 7.92
N HIS A 194 -8.15 -6.42 8.02
CA HIS A 194 -6.94 -7.20 7.77
C HIS A 194 -6.13 -7.36 9.06
N TYR A 195 -5.55 -8.54 9.29
CA TYR A 195 -4.80 -8.79 10.52
C TYR A 195 -3.44 -8.08 10.55
N TYR A 196 -2.79 -7.95 9.38
CA TYR A 196 -1.47 -7.33 9.27
C TYR A 196 -1.56 -5.97 8.60
N GLY A 197 -0.86 -4.98 9.14
CA GLY A 197 -0.67 -3.68 8.48
C GLY A 197 0.44 -3.79 7.44
N THR A 198 0.14 -3.41 6.19
CA THR A 198 1.14 -3.42 5.11
C THR A 198 1.57 -2.00 4.80
N LEU A 199 2.86 -1.79 4.60
CA LEU A 199 3.43 -0.53 4.17
C LEU A 199 3.74 -0.58 2.67
N GLY A 200 4.13 0.54 2.09
CA GLY A 200 4.48 0.59 0.66
C GLY A 200 4.46 1.99 0.10
N TRP A 201 4.06 2.10 -1.16
CA TRP A 201 3.92 3.37 -1.88
C TRP A 201 2.48 3.63 -2.31
N SER A 202 1.98 4.83 -2.05
CA SER A 202 0.69 5.38 -2.49
C SER A 202 0.59 6.84 -2.06
N MET A 203 -0.49 7.54 -2.42
CA MET A 203 -0.78 8.86 -1.83
C MET A 203 -1.20 8.77 -0.36
N MET A 204 -1.52 7.57 0.14
CA MET A 204 -1.89 7.26 1.52
C MET A 204 -0.76 6.57 2.29
N GLN A 205 0.48 6.65 1.81
CA GLN A 205 1.59 5.90 2.42
C GLN A 205 1.99 6.47 3.79
N ASN A 206 2.33 5.56 4.71
CA ASN A 206 3.02 5.88 5.97
C ASN A 206 4.54 5.64 5.88
N ALA A 207 4.97 4.80 4.93
CA ALA A 207 6.37 4.52 4.65
C ALA A 207 6.89 5.40 3.51
N ALA A 208 8.21 5.57 3.46
CA ALA A 208 8.88 6.33 2.41
C ALA A 208 9.41 5.44 1.28
N THR A 209 8.75 4.33 0.93
CA THR A 209 9.26 3.34 -0.04
C THR A 209 9.59 3.97 -1.39
N SER A 210 8.65 4.73 -1.95
CA SER A 210 8.87 5.60 -3.12
C SER A 210 7.91 6.78 -3.07
N PHE A 211 8.24 7.88 -3.74
CA PHE A 211 7.34 9.03 -3.81
C PHE A 211 6.48 9.01 -5.08
N SER A 212 5.49 8.12 -5.12
CA SER A 212 4.59 7.97 -6.28
C SER A 212 3.19 7.49 -5.88
N ALA A 213 2.21 7.71 -6.75
CA ALA A 213 0.92 7.04 -6.66
C ALA A 213 1.08 5.57 -7.04
N ALA A 214 0.33 4.68 -6.37
CA ALA A 214 0.24 3.28 -6.71
C ALA A 214 -0.48 3.10 -8.06
N ALA A 215 -0.17 1.99 -8.75
CA ALA A 215 -0.78 1.68 -10.04
C ALA A 215 -2.32 1.64 -9.98
N TRP A 216 -2.87 1.09 -8.90
CA TRP A 216 -4.31 1.11 -8.63
C TRP A 216 -4.87 2.53 -8.52
N GLU A 217 -4.19 3.45 -7.81
CA GLU A 217 -4.66 4.84 -7.64
C GLU A 217 -4.70 5.58 -8.98
N ARG A 218 -3.62 5.49 -9.79
CA ARG A 218 -3.59 6.11 -11.12
C ARG A 218 -4.70 5.55 -12.01
N TRP A 219 -4.92 4.24 -11.98
CA TRP A 219 -6.01 3.65 -12.74
C TRP A 219 -7.37 4.13 -12.23
N TYR A 220 -7.61 4.12 -10.92
CA TYR A 220 -8.87 4.53 -10.32
C TYR A 220 -9.24 5.99 -10.68
N LEU A 221 -8.24 6.87 -10.66
CA LEU A 221 -8.35 8.29 -11.01
C LEU A 221 -8.42 8.58 -12.51
N GLY A 222 -8.33 7.57 -13.38
CA GLY A 222 -8.30 7.76 -14.83
C GLY A 222 -7.02 8.42 -15.35
N TRP A 223 -5.94 8.38 -14.57
CA TRP A 223 -4.63 8.94 -14.93
C TRP A 223 -3.80 8.00 -15.81
N THR A 224 -4.10 6.70 -15.74
CA THR A 224 -3.52 5.69 -16.63
C THR A 224 -4.58 4.66 -17.03
N GLU A 225 -4.35 4.02 -18.16
CA GLU A 225 -5.14 2.90 -18.64
C GLU A 225 -4.39 1.58 -18.40
N LEU A 226 -5.12 0.47 -18.42
CA LEU A 226 -4.54 -0.87 -18.23
C LEU A 226 -3.92 -1.35 -19.54
N THR A 227 -2.77 -0.75 -19.88
CA THR A 227 -2.00 -1.04 -21.08
C THR A 227 -0.51 -1.19 -20.80
N THR A 228 0.20 -1.97 -21.63
CA THR A 228 1.67 -2.05 -21.58
C THR A 228 2.35 -2.06 -22.95
N GLY A 229 3.66 -1.84 -22.91
CA GLY A 229 4.56 -1.92 -24.05
C GLY A 229 4.41 -0.74 -25.01
N PRO A 230 5.30 -0.65 -26.02
CA PRO A 230 5.24 0.43 -27.01
C PRO A 230 3.92 0.49 -27.78
N ALA A 231 3.27 -0.66 -27.97
CA ALA A 231 2.00 -0.79 -28.67
C ALA A 231 0.76 -0.54 -27.78
N GLN A 232 0.95 -0.29 -26.47
CA GLN A 232 -0.14 -0.07 -25.50
C GLN A 232 -1.20 -1.18 -25.56
N VAL A 233 -0.74 -2.44 -25.51
CA VAL A 233 -1.64 -3.60 -25.53
C VAL A 233 -2.38 -3.70 -24.19
N SER A 234 -3.66 -4.10 -24.22
CA SER A 234 -4.46 -4.28 -23.00
C SER A 234 -3.77 -5.26 -22.05
N SER A 235 -3.73 -4.90 -20.78
CA SER A 235 -3.06 -5.62 -19.70
C SER A 235 -3.98 -5.90 -18.50
N ASP A 236 -5.28 -5.73 -18.70
CA ASP A 236 -6.33 -6.20 -17.81
C ASP A 236 -6.66 -7.67 -18.09
N ILE A 237 -5.98 -8.58 -17.40
CA ILE A 237 -5.95 -10.01 -17.72
C ILE A 237 -6.72 -10.78 -16.65
N GLY A 238 -7.59 -11.69 -17.08
CA GLY A 238 -8.35 -12.58 -16.20
C GLY A 238 -9.26 -13.52 -16.99
N PRO A 239 -9.85 -14.56 -16.34
CA PRO A 239 -10.62 -15.64 -17.00
C PRO A 239 -11.83 -15.23 -17.86
N GLY A 240 -12.19 -13.95 -17.95
CA GLY A 240 -13.23 -13.44 -18.85
C GLY A 240 -12.84 -12.21 -19.68
N ARG A 241 -11.57 -11.79 -19.64
CA ARG A 241 -11.12 -10.50 -20.23
C ARG A 241 -10.16 -10.68 -21.41
N LEU A 242 -9.09 -11.45 -21.21
CA LEU A 242 -8.04 -11.71 -22.19
C LEU A 242 -7.59 -13.16 -22.11
N ALA A 243 -6.80 -13.61 -23.11
CA ALA A 243 -6.08 -14.87 -23.00
C ALA A 243 -5.22 -14.84 -21.72
N PRO A 244 -5.45 -15.73 -20.75
CA PRO A 244 -4.84 -15.62 -19.42
C PRO A 244 -3.32 -15.83 -19.45
N ASN A 245 -2.81 -16.53 -20.47
CA ASN A 245 -1.38 -16.79 -20.64
C ASN A 245 -0.83 -15.90 -21.75
N GLY A 246 0.32 -15.26 -21.52
CA GLY A 246 0.94 -14.39 -22.52
C GLY A 246 2.27 -13.78 -22.10
N THR A 247 2.96 -13.17 -23.06
CA THR A 247 4.20 -12.42 -22.84
C THR A 247 3.93 -10.93 -23.02
N TYR A 248 4.38 -10.12 -22.07
CA TYR A 248 4.13 -8.69 -22.01
C TYR A 248 5.44 -7.93 -21.79
N VAL A 249 5.53 -6.72 -22.34
CA VAL A 249 6.63 -5.80 -22.02
C VAL A 249 6.08 -4.75 -21.06
N LEU A 250 6.73 -4.58 -19.92
CA LEU A 250 6.39 -3.60 -18.89
C LEU A 250 7.50 -2.55 -18.84
N ARG A 251 7.23 -1.36 -19.40
CA ARG A 251 8.16 -0.24 -19.41
C ARG A 251 8.11 0.53 -18.09
N ASP A 252 8.97 1.53 -17.93
CA ASP A 252 9.03 2.34 -16.71
C ASP A 252 7.69 3.01 -16.39
N TYR A 253 7.13 2.68 -15.23
CA TYR A 253 5.80 3.08 -14.78
C TYR A 253 5.66 4.60 -14.65
N VAL A 254 6.64 5.28 -14.04
CA VAL A 254 6.57 6.73 -13.84
C VAL A 254 6.57 7.44 -15.18
N THR A 255 7.42 7.00 -16.11
CA THR A 255 7.57 7.72 -17.36
C THR A 255 6.55 7.35 -18.43
N THR A 256 6.14 6.09 -18.51
CA THR A 256 5.28 5.56 -19.58
C THR A 256 3.85 5.26 -19.15
N GLY A 257 3.61 5.11 -17.84
CA GLY A 257 2.31 4.73 -17.29
C GLY A 257 1.94 3.26 -17.46
N ASP A 258 2.84 2.44 -18.02
CA ASP A 258 2.59 1.01 -18.21
C ASP A 258 2.28 0.34 -16.85
N VAL A 259 1.17 -0.38 -16.82
CA VAL A 259 0.66 -1.10 -15.65
C VAL A 259 0.03 -2.41 -16.12
N MET A 260 0.07 -3.46 -15.30
CA MET A 260 -0.74 -4.67 -15.51
C MET A 260 -1.67 -4.90 -14.34
N ARG A 261 -2.88 -5.42 -14.64
CA ARG A 261 -3.83 -5.89 -13.64
C ARG A 261 -4.20 -7.34 -13.96
N LEU A 262 -3.91 -8.24 -13.02
CA LEU A 262 -4.21 -9.66 -13.14
C LEU A 262 -5.29 -10.05 -12.13
N GLU A 263 -6.38 -10.65 -12.57
CA GLU A 263 -7.42 -11.19 -11.69
C GLU A 263 -6.87 -12.36 -10.87
N LEU A 264 -7.02 -12.31 -9.55
CA LEU A 264 -6.65 -13.44 -8.69
C LEU A 264 -7.75 -14.50 -8.73
N PRO A 265 -7.48 -15.73 -9.23
CA PRO A 265 -8.51 -16.76 -9.39
C PRO A 265 -9.24 -17.09 -8.09
N ASN A 266 -10.56 -17.31 -8.20
CA ASN A 266 -11.44 -17.65 -7.07
C ASN A 266 -11.53 -16.56 -5.99
N THR A 267 -11.32 -15.31 -6.38
CA THR A 267 -11.48 -14.13 -5.53
C THR A 267 -12.08 -12.98 -6.34
N ASN A 268 -12.34 -11.85 -5.69
CA ASN A 268 -12.65 -10.57 -6.35
C ASN A 268 -11.48 -9.58 -6.24
N GLN A 269 -10.25 -10.09 -6.10
CA GLN A 269 -9.03 -9.31 -5.88
C GLN A 269 -8.15 -9.30 -7.13
N TYR A 270 -7.23 -8.35 -7.19
CA TYR A 270 -6.33 -8.18 -8.33
C TYR A 270 -4.87 -8.03 -7.89
N LEU A 271 -3.96 -8.63 -8.65
CA LEU A 271 -2.53 -8.33 -8.61
C LEU A 271 -2.24 -7.18 -9.57
N TRP A 272 -1.59 -6.16 -9.07
CA TRP A 272 -1.13 -5.01 -9.83
C TRP A 272 0.38 -5.08 -9.98
N LEU A 273 0.88 -4.88 -11.19
CA LEU A 273 2.30 -4.91 -11.52
C LEU A 273 2.73 -3.59 -12.15
N GLU A 274 3.88 -3.11 -11.72
CA GLU A 274 4.53 -1.90 -12.24
C GLU A 274 6.06 -2.14 -12.31
N ASN A 275 6.71 -1.56 -13.32
CA ASN A 275 8.16 -1.61 -13.44
C ASN A 275 8.76 -0.25 -13.06
N ARG A 276 9.68 -0.23 -12.10
CA ARG A 276 10.41 0.97 -11.67
C ARG A 276 11.80 0.94 -12.25
N ALA A 277 12.03 1.59 -13.40
CA ALA A 277 13.36 1.68 -13.99
C ALA A 277 14.22 2.76 -13.32
N LYS A 278 13.62 3.63 -12.50
CA LYS A 278 14.23 4.84 -11.89
C LYS A 278 14.53 5.95 -12.89
N ASN A 279 13.71 6.05 -13.93
CA ASN A 279 13.84 7.08 -14.96
C ASN A 279 13.17 8.40 -14.56
N GLY A 280 12.35 8.42 -13.51
CA GLY A 280 11.65 9.61 -13.03
C GLY A 280 12.11 10.12 -11.65
N PRO A 281 11.84 11.41 -11.34
CA PRO A 281 12.14 11.99 -10.02
C PRO A 281 11.29 11.39 -8.88
N LEU A 282 10.17 10.76 -9.25
CA LEU A 282 9.19 10.15 -8.34
C LEU A 282 9.51 8.69 -7.97
N ASP A 283 10.56 8.10 -8.57
CA ASP A 283 11.08 6.78 -8.16
C ASP A 283 12.00 6.85 -6.95
N ARG A 284 12.30 8.06 -6.47
CA ARG A 284 13.12 8.28 -5.28
C ARG A 284 12.24 8.27 -4.05
N ARG A 285 12.83 7.95 -2.91
CA ARG A 285 12.19 8.20 -1.62
C ARG A 285 12.04 9.71 -1.42
N ASN A 286 11.03 10.06 -0.65
CA ASN A 286 10.96 11.38 -0.07
C ASN A 286 11.60 11.37 1.32
N GLY A 287 12.58 12.26 1.51
CA GLY A 287 13.35 12.25 2.74
C GLY A 287 14.04 10.91 2.92
N TYR A 288 14.40 10.57 4.18
CA TYR A 288 15.01 9.30 4.54
C TYR A 288 16.14 8.90 3.57
N VAL A 289 16.99 9.88 3.24
CA VAL A 289 18.21 9.67 2.46
C VAL A 289 19.37 9.30 3.39
N LEU A 290 19.47 10.03 4.51
CA LEU A 290 20.44 9.79 5.57
C LEU A 290 19.70 9.51 6.88
N ALA A 291 20.16 8.50 7.60
CA ALA A 291 19.80 8.23 8.97
C ALA A 291 20.48 9.24 9.92
N PRO A 292 19.99 9.40 11.16
CA PRO A 292 20.59 10.34 12.13
C PRO A 292 22.01 9.98 12.58
N ASP A 293 22.45 8.75 12.36
CA ASP A 293 23.85 8.33 12.54
C ASP A 293 24.77 8.78 11.38
N GLY A 294 24.21 9.42 10.35
CA GLY A 294 24.91 9.90 9.16
C GLY A 294 25.04 8.87 8.04
N ASN A 295 24.62 7.61 8.25
CA ASN A 295 24.65 6.58 7.23
C ASN A 295 23.51 6.78 6.23
N ALA A 296 23.73 6.43 4.97
CA ALA A 296 22.64 6.42 3.99
C ALA A 296 21.72 5.23 4.24
N TYR A 297 20.41 5.45 4.15
CA TYR A 297 19.46 4.35 4.05
C TYR A 297 19.66 3.61 2.72
N LEU A 298 19.29 2.33 2.66
CA LEU A 298 19.26 1.58 1.40
C LEU A 298 18.44 2.32 0.33
N PRO A 299 18.74 2.23 -0.97
CA PRO A 299 17.99 2.99 -1.98
C PRO A 299 16.53 2.52 -2.11
N ALA A 300 15.65 3.37 -2.69
CA ALA A 300 14.31 2.97 -3.12
C ALA A 300 14.36 1.71 -4.01
N PRO A 301 13.33 0.85 -4.03
CA PRO A 301 13.30 -0.38 -4.84
C PRO A 301 13.36 -0.08 -6.35
N GLN A 302 13.74 -1.09 -7.14
CA GLN A 302 13.83 -1.01 -8.61
C GLN A 302 13.31 -2.32 -9.23
N GLY A 303 12.79 -2.25 -10.45
CA GLY A 303 12.34 -3.40 -11.23
C GLY A 303 10.85 -3.69 -11.06
N LEU A 304 10.47 -4.96 -11.09
CA LEU A 304 9.08 -5.41 -10.96
C LEU A 304 8.61 -5.29 -9.52
N LEU A 305 7.67 -4.39 -9.29
CA LEU A 305 6.96 -4.23 -8.03
C LEU A 305 5.54 -4.79 -8.18
N ALA A 306 5.01 -5.34 -7.10
CA ALA A 306 3.72 -6.01 -7.07
C ALA A 306 2.89 -5.64 -5.84
N MET A 307 1.58 -5.49 -6.02
CA MET A 307 0.62 -5.31 -4.92
C MET A 307 -0.68 -6.05 -5.19
N VAL A 308 -1.28 -6.61 -4.14
CA VAL A 308 -2.61 -7.23 -4.18
C VAL A 308 -3.63 -6.24 -3.64
N GLU A 309 -4.76 -6.12 -4.33
CA GLU A 309 -5.81 -5.15 -4.03
C GLU A 309 -7.14 -5.83 -3.69
N ASN A 310 -7.76 -5.35 -2.62
CA ASN A 310 -9.04 -5.82 -2.07
C ASN A 310 -9.96 -4.65 -1.69
N MET A 311 -10.21 -3.70 -2.60
CA MET A 311 -10.96 -2.48 -2.31
C MET A 311 -12.08 -2.19 -3.31
N SER A 312 -11.73 -2.12 -4.60
CA SER A 312 -12.60 -1.69 -5.67
C SER A 312 -12.19 -2.33 -7.01
N PRO A 313 -13.00 -3.28 -7.54
CA PRO A 313 -12.71 -3.96 -8.81
C PRO A 313 -12.94 -3.05 -10.03
N SER A 314 -13.59 -1.89 -9.85
CA SER A 314 -14.06 -1.00 -10.92
C SER A 314 -13.97 0.48 -10.52
N ARG A 315 -13.66 1.37 -11.47
CA ARG A 315 -13.72 2.83 -11.27
C ARG A 315 -15.09 3.33 -10.81
N THR A 316 -16.15 2.60 -11.12
CA THR A 316 -17.54 2.96 -10.73
C THR A 316 -17.88 2.58 -9.30
N SER A 317 -17.05 1.74 -8.65
CA SER A 317 -17.25 1.35 -7.26
C SER A 317 -16.58 2.38 -6.36
N PHE A 318 -17.38 3.04 -5.55
CA PHE A 318 -16.92 4.05 -4.61
C PHE A 318 -15.95 3.46 -3.57
N VAL A 319 -14.85 4.17 -3.33
CA VAL A 319 -13.98 3.93 -2.19
C VAL A 319 -14.20 5.01 -1.14
N GLY A 320 -14.29 4.61 0.12
CA GLY A 320 -14.62 5.50 1.22
C GLY A 320 -13.55 5.52 2.30
N PRO A 321 -13.22 6.70 2.86
CA PRO A 321 -12.17 6.83 3.88
C PRO A 321 -12.48 6.08 5.18
N PHE A 322 -13.77 5.83 5.43
CA PHE A 322 -14.28 5.12 6.62
C PHE A 322 -14.82 3.73 6.30
N ASN A 323 -14.60 3.22 5.09
CA ASN A 323 -15.01 1.86 4.76
C ASN A 323 -13.97 0.87 5.28
N ILE A 324 -14.31 0.20 6.39
CA ILE A 324 -13.44 -0.75 7.08
C ILE A 324 -12.93 -1.89 6.20
N ALA A 325 -13.69 -2.28 5.17
CA ALA A 325 -13.29 -3.32 4.24
C ALA A 325 -12.25 -2.86 3.21
N GLN A 326 -12.06 -1.54 3.06
CA GLN A 326 -11.13 -0.94 2.10
C GLN A 326 -9.89 -0.34 2.76
N VAL A 327 -9.95 -0.08 4.07
CA VAL A 327 -8.80 0.34 4.87
C VAL A 327 -7.74 -0.76 4.89
N ASN A 328 -6.49 -0.38 4.66
CA ASN A 328 -5.36 -1.30 4.47
C ASN A 328 -5.63 -2.35 3.36
N GLY A 329 -6.45 -2.00 2.37
CA GLY A 329 -6.89 -2.92 1.32
C GLY A 329 -5.86 -3.14 0.19
N LEU A 330 -4.68 -2.51 0.26
CA LEU A 330 -3.53 -2.85 -0.58
C LEU A 330 -2.51 -3.64 0.25
N ARG A 331 -1.96 -4.69 -0.35
CA ARG A 331 -0.88 -5.50 0.23
C ARG A 331 0.29 -5.59 -0.75
N VAL A 332 1.42 -4.99 -0.40
CA VAL A 332 2.66 -5.13 -1.18
C VAL A 332 3.17 -6.58 -1.12
N VAL A 333 3.63 -7.09 -2.26
CA VAL A 333 4.29 -8.39 -2.36
C VAL A 333 5.80 -8.12 -2.44
N SER A 334 6.54 -8.38 -1.35
CA SER A 334 8.00 -8.18 -1.36
C SER A 334 8.68 -9.23 -2.24
N ALA A 335 9.67 -8.82 -3.03
CA ALA A 335 10.44 -9.73 -3.85
C ALA A 335 11.39 -10.64 -3.04
N GLU A 336 11.67 -10.32 -1.77
CA GLU A 336 12.36 -11.23 -0.85
C GLU A 336 11.45 -12.37 -0.38
N GLY A 337 10.15 -12.17 -0.44
CA GLY A 337 9.16 -13.11 0.04
C GLY A 337 8.70 -12.85 1.47
N ASN A 338 8.09 -13.87 2.03
CA ASN A 338 7.52 -13.89 3.37
C ASN A 338 8.29 -14.85 4.26
N PHE A 339 8.39 -14.51 5.55
CA PHE A 339 9.20 -15.24 6.52
C PHE A 339 8.53 -15.26 7.89
N ASP A 340 8.80 -16.31 8.68
CA ASP A 340 8.45 -16.28 10.09
C ASP A 340 9.56 -15.62 10.91
N TYR A 341 9.38 -14.34 11.24
CA TYR A 341 10.29 -13.59 12.10
C TYR A 341 10.05 -13.89 13.59
N ARG A 342 11.12 -14.09 14.34
CA ARG A 342 11.08 -14.23 15.81
C ARG A 342 11.96 -13.19 16.49
N PRO A 343 11.49 -12.45 17.51
CA PRO A 343 12.36 -11.56 18.26
C PRO A 343 13.42 -12.37 19.02
N SER A 344 14.69 -12.01 18.88
CA SER A 344 15.81 -12.65 19.58
C SER A 344 15.97 -12.22 21.04
N GLY A 345 15.27 -11.15 21.44
CA GLY A 345 15.38 -10.53 22.76
C GLY A 345 14.33 -9.45 22.99
N PRO A 346 14.47 -8.66 24.06
CA PRO A 346 13.54 -7.58 24.38
C PRO A 346 13.60 -6.44 23.36
N LEU A 347 12.50 -5.69 23.26
CA LEU A 347 12.38 -4.51 22.43
C LEU A 347 13.40 -3.44 22.86
N TYR A 348 14.32 -3.06 21.97
CA TYR A 348 15.38 -2.10 22.26
C TYR A 348 15.32 -0.89 21.31
N THR A 349 16.00 0.19 21.68
CA THR A 349 16.17 1.36 20.80
C THR A 349 17.36 1.13 19.88
N VAL A 350 17.14 1.10 18.56
CA VAL A 350 18.26 1.05 17.61
C VAL A 350 18.98 2.39 17.68
N ASN A 351 20.21 2.35 18.16
CA ASN A 351 21.00 3.55 18.43
C ASN A 351 21.16 4.39 17.15
N ASN A 352 20.76 5.66 17.22
CA ASN A 352 20.79 6.73 16.19
C ASN A 352 20.32 6.42 14.75
N HIS A 353 20.21 5.17 14.28
CA HIS A 353 19.84 4.89 12.90
C HIS A 353 18.35 5.17 12.60
N LEU A 354 17.49 5.10 13.62
CA LEU A 354 16.02 5.17 13.46
C LEU A 354 15.37 6.31 14.25
N HIS A 355 16.06 7.44 14.40
CA HIS A 355 15.53 8.58 15.16
C HIS A 355 15.07 8.23 16.59
N GLY A 356 15.68 7.20 17.21
CA GLY A 356 15.32 6.72 18.54
C GLY A 356 14.11 5.77 18.60
N ASN A 357 13.58 5.33 17.45
CA ASN A 357 12.53 4.32 17.40
C ASN A 357 12.99 2.98 18.00
N ARG A 358 12.02 2.26 18.58
CA ARG A 358 12.22 0.94 19.19
C ARG A 358 11.89 -0.16 18.19
N THR A 359 12.69 -1.22 18.16
CA THR A 359 12.43 -2.44 17.39
C THR A 359 13.02 -3.67 18.08
N TYR A 360 12.76 -4.85 17.54
CA TYR A 360 13.42 -6.10 17.92
C TYR A 360 14.54 -6.39 16.93
N ASN A 361 15.51 -7.19 17.37
CA ASN A 361 16.35 -7.92 16.45
C ASN A 361 15.59 -9.20 16.12
N TYR A 362 15.16 -9.34 14.87
CA TYR A 362 14.42 -10.50 14.42
C TYR A 362 15.39 -11.56 13.92
N GLN A 363 15.14 -12.81 14.22
CA GLN A 363 15.90 -13.94 13.71
C GLN A 363 15.16 -14.59 12.56
N LEU A 364 15.90 -14.85 11.47
CA LEU A 364 15.48 -15.70 10.37
C LEU A 364 16.08 -17.11 10.46
N ARG A 365 17.02 -17.32 11.38
CA ARG A 365 17.74 -18.57 11.60
C ARG A 365 17.47 -19.09 13.01
N GLU A 366 17.29 -20.40 13.15
CA GLU A 366 17.41 -21.02 14.46
C GLU A 366 18.87 -20.96 14.93
N ASN A 367 19.10 -20.45 16.15
CA ASN A 367 20.42 -20.34 16.77
C ASN A 367 21.12 -21.70 17.05
N THR A 368 20.54 -22.83 16.64
CA THR A 368 20.97 -24.18 17.05
C THR A 368 21.21 -25.17 15.89
N GLY A 369 21.34 -24.73 14.64
CA GLY A 369 21.60 -25.64 13.51
C GLY A 369 21.99 -24.97 12.20
N PRO A 370 22.24 -25.75 11.12
CA PRO A 370 22.39 -25.17 9.78
C PRO A 370 21.15 -24.34 9.43
N PRO A 371 21.31 -23.22 8.70
CA PRO A 371 20.26 -22.23 8.51
C PRO A 371 19.06 -22.86 7.79
N VAL A 372 18.01 -23.18 8.53
CA VAL A 372 16.68 -23.33 7.98
C VAL A 372 16.13 -21.91 7.95
N LEU A 373 16.23 -21.24 6.80
CA LEU A 373 15.48 -20.01 6.59
C LEU A 373 14.01 -20.33 6.88
N HIS A 374 13.36 -19.55 7.76
CA HIS A 374 11.93 -19.67 8.03
C HIS A 374 11.09 -19.12 6.85
N ASN A 375 11.43 -19.50 5.62
CA ASN A 375 10.65 -19.19 4.43
C ASN A 375 9.22 -19.67 4.68
N ASN A 376 8.27 -18.77 4.47
CA ASN A 376 6.87 -19.05 4.64
C ASN A 376 6.12 -18.33 3.53
N ALA A 377 6.05 -18.92 2.33
CA ALA A 377 5.53 -18.25 1.15
C ALA A 377 4.09 -17.73 1.34
N THR A 378 3.32 -18.39 2.20
CA THR A 378 1.93 -18.04 2.55
C THR A 378 1.80 -17.30 3.88
N GLY A 379 2.92 -16.97 4.52
CA GLY A 379 2.98 -16.23 5.78
C GLY A 379 2.61 -14.76 5.63
N GLY A 380 2.26 -14.15 6.75
CA GLY A 380 1.82 -12.76 6.80
C GLY A 380 2.92 -11.71 6.87
N HIS A 381 4.15 -12.10 7.25
CA HIS A 381 5.22 -11.14 7.49
C HIS A 381 6.26 -11.11 6.36
N SER A 382 6.67 -9.89 6.01
CA SER A 382 7.76 -9.53 5.10
C SER A 382 8.43 -8.26 5.60
N GLU A 383 9.48 -7.79 4.93
CA GLU A 383 10.18 -6.55 5.28
C GLU A 383 9.26 -5.32 5.37
N ILE A 384 8.20 -5.28 4.55
CA ILE A 384 7.28 -4.15 4.42
C ILE A 384 5.98 -4.36 5.21
N THR A 385 5.87 -5.48 5.91
CA THR A 385 4.74 -5.72 6.81
C THR A 385 5.10 -5.27 8.21
N SER A 386 4.17 -4.61 8.90
CA SER A 386 4.31 -4.35 10.32
C SER A 386 4.27 -5.67 11.09
N ILE A 387 5.40 -6.06 11.70
CA ILE A 387 5.52 -7.32 12.41
C ILE A 387 4.65 -7.25 13.66
N ARG A 388 3.73 -8.21 13.77
CA ARG A 388 2.80 -8.32 14.88
C ARG A 388 3.25 -9.42 15.85
N GLY A 389 3.13 -9.15 17.15
CA GLY A 389 3.46 -10.08 18.21
C GLY A 389 2.96 -9.59 19.57
N ASN A 390 2.95 -10.46 20.58
CA ASN A 390 2.55 -10.13 21.96
C ASN A 390 3.68 -9.31 22.62
N ARG A 391 3.70 -8.02 22.31
CA ARG A 391 4.75 -7.08 22.66
C ARG A 391 4.79 -6.81 24.16
N ASP A 392 3.62 -6.74 24.78
CA ASP A 392 3.47 -6.35 26.18
C ASP A 392 3.56 -7.55 27.13
N GLY A 393 3.57 -8.78 26.60
CA GLY A 393 3.65 -10.01 27.38
C GLY A 393 2.36 -10.35 28.14
N ASP A 394 1.23 -9.71 27.80
CA ASP A 394 -0.05 -9.84 28.51
C ASP A 394 -0.90 -11.03 28.02
N ARG A 395 -0.30 -11.89 27.18
CA ARG A 395 -0.93 -13.04 26.51
C ARG A 395 -2.09 -12.62 25.61
N ARG A 396 -2.02 -11.42 25.05
CA ARG A 396 -2.89 -10.95 24.00
C ARG A 396 -2.07 -10.25 22.93
N ILE A 397 -2.51 -10.35 21.69
CA ILE A 397 -2.07 -9.49 20.61
C ILE A 397 -3.26 -8.61 20.29
N ARG A 398 -3.13 -7.30 20.47
CA ARG A 398 -4.25 -6.39 20.21
C ARG A 398 -4.47 -6.21 18.70
N TYR A 399 -5.74 -6.13 18.34
CA TYR A 399 -6.22 -5.84 17.00
C TYR A 399 -7.26 -4.71 17.07
N ASP A 400 -7.02 -3.67 16.29
CA ASP A 400 -7.86 -2.51 16.10
C ASP A 400 -8.16 -2.36 14.60
N SER A 401 -9.43 -2.62 14.27
CA SER A 401 -10.00 -2.52 12.93
C SER A 401 -10.36 -1.09 12.53
N GLY A 402 -10.05 -0.10 13.38
CA GLY A 402 -10.33 1.31 13.16
C GLY A 402 -9.86 1.83 11.81
N THR A 403 -10.58 2.82 11.28
CA THR A 403 -10.42 3.34 9.92
C THR A 403 -9.68 4.67 9.84
N GLY A 404 -9.67 5.45 10.93
CA GLY A 404 -9.17 6.83 10.93
C GLY A 404 -7.84 7.01 11.64
N ASN A 405 -7.69 6.43 12.83
CA ASN A 405 -6.49 6.53 13.68
C ASN A 405 -6.48 5.33 14.64
N ALA A 406 -5.63 4.33 14.37
CA ALA A 406 -5.34 3.29 15.35
C ALA A 406 -4.04 3.63 16.07
N ASP A 407 -3.95 3.38 17.38
CA ASP A 407 -2.69 3.53 18.09
C ASP A 407 -1.70 2.44 17.63
N MET A 408 -0.62 2.83 16.94
CA MET A 408 0.37 1.87 16.42
C MET A 408 0.97 0.99 17.53
N THR A 409 1.12 1.55 18.72
CA THR A 409 1.86 0.96 19.84
C THR A 409 0.98 0.27 20.86
N VAL A 410 -0.24 0.78 21.09
CA VAL A 410 -1.17 0.22 22.07
C VAL A 410 -2.31 -0.54 21.39
N GLY A 411 -2.74 -0.17 20.18
CA GLY A 411 -3.93 -0.73 19.54
C GLY A 411 -3.68 -1.99 18.70
N ASN A 412 -2.56 -2.04 17.97
CA ASN A 412 -2.28 -3.11 16.98
C ASN A 412 -0.97 -3.90 17.21
N GLU A 413 -0.22 -3.56 18.26
CA GLU A 413 1.07 -4.17 18.66
C GLU A 413 2.06 -4.37 17.51
N PHE A 414 2.13 -3.37 16.64
CA PHE A 414 3.01 -3.39 15.48
C PHE A 414 4.43 -2.97 15.85
N THR A 415 5.38 -3.68 15.26
CA THR A 415 6.79 -3.30 15.30
C THR A 415 7.37 -3.39 13.89
N PRO A 416 7.98 -2.31 13.38
CA PRO A 416 8.60 -2.34 12.06
C PRO A 416 9.82 -3.26 12.01
N LEU A 417 10.02 -3.93 10.88
CA LEU A 417 11.21 -4.76 10.63
C LEU A 417 12.39 -3.85 10.26
N PHE A 418 13.38 -3.77 11.14
CA PHE A 418 14.58 -2.96 10.91
C PHE A 418 15.88 -3.69 11.12
N VAL A 419 15.90 -4.67 12.03
CA VAL A 419 17.09 -5.44 12.34
C VAL A 419 16.75 -6.92 12.21
N VAL A 420 17.52 -7.62 11.37
CA VAL A 420 17.40 -9.05 11.16
C VAL A 420 18.78 -9.68 11.32
N ASP A 421 18.89 -10.70 12.17
CA ASP A 421 20.15 -11.38 12.48
C ASP A 421 21.29 -10.38 12.81
N ASP A 422 20.98 -9.37 13.64
CA ASP A 422 21.87 -8.25 14.03
C ASP A 422 22.30 -7.30 12.88
N LEU A 423 21.71 -7.43 11.69
CA LEU A 423 21.96 -6.55 10.54
C LEU A 423 20.80 -5.57 10.35
N ILE A 424 21.12 -4.30 10.14
CA ILE A 424 20.14 -3.28 9.76
C ILE A 424 19.69 -3.55 8.32
N THR A 425 18.39 -3.74 8.12
CA THR A 425 17.79 -4.08 6.81
C THR A 425 17.01 -2.95 6.18
N ASP A 426 16.69 -1.88 6.91
CA ASP A 426 15.84 -0.78 6.44
C ASP A 426 14.47 -1.24 5.93
N GLY A 427 13.95 -2.37 6.42
CA GLY A 427 12.76 -3.04 5.88
C GLY A 427 11.52 -2.16 5.80
N LEU A 428 11.30 -1.25 6.76
CA LEU A 428 10.22 -0.24 6.72
C LEU A 428 10.17 0.53 5.39
N PHE A 429 11.32 0.74 4.75
CA PHE A 429 11.42 1.47 3.49
C PHE A 429 11.36 0.58 2.24
N GLY A 430 11.13 -0.72 2.41
CA GLY A 430 11.00 -1.71 1.34
C GLY A 430 12.11 -1.68 0.29
N PRO A 431 13.40 -1.67 0.65
CA PRO A 431 14.48 -1.67 -0.32
C PRO A 431 14.45 -2.87 -1.28
N HIS A 432 13.84 -3.99 -0.87
CA HIS A 432 13.84 -5.23 -1.64
C HIS A 432 12.45 -5.67 -2.13
N VAL A 433 11.46 -4.76 -2.13
CA VAL A 433 10.11 -5.09 -2.63
C VAL A 433 10.04 -5.21 -4.16
N GLY A 434 11.13 -4.89 -4.86
CA GLY A 434 11.22 -4.96 -6.32
C GLY A 434 12.48 -5.68 -6.79
N THR A 435 12.44 -6.25 -8.00
CA THR A 435 13.59 -6.92 -8.62
C THR A 435 13.57 -6.85 -10.14
N ARG A 436 14.75 -6.91 -10.75
CA ARG A 436 14.97 -6.97 -12.21
C ARG A 436 15.63 -8.28 -12.65
N THR A 437 15.74 -9.24 -11.74
CA THR A 437 16.46 -10.49 -11.99
C THR A 437 15.67 -11.35 -12.97
N VAL A 438 16.25 -11.61 -14.14
CA VAL A 438 15.69 -12.57 -15.10
C VAL A 438 15.64 -13.97 -14.46
N GLY A 439 14.51 -14.65 -14.60
CA GLY A 439 14.17 -15.89 -13.92
C GLY A 439 13.51 -15.71 -12.55
N PHE A 440 13.44 -14.47 -12.03
CA PHE A 440 12.61 -14.20 -10.84
C PHE A 440 11.14 -14.44 -11.17
N ARG A 441 10.43 -15.10 -10.25
CA ARG A 441 9.05 -15.53 -10.45
C ARG A 441 8.22 -15.42 -9.18
N TYR A 442 7.03 -14.84 -9.32
CA TYR A 442 5.92 -15.03 -8.39
C TYR A 442 5.12 -16.26 -8.86
N ALA A 443 5.04 -17.33 -8.07
CA ALA A 443 4.32 -18.56 -8.42
C ALA A 443 3.95 -19.39 -7.19
N LEU A 444 3.18 -20.45 -7.41
CA LEU A 444 2.76 -21.41 -6.38
C LEU A 444 3.96 -22.06 -5.64
N ASP A 445 5.09 -22.24 -6.31
CA ASP A 445 6.27 -22.93 -5.80
C ASP A 445 7.44 -22.01 -5.42
N THR A 446 7.22 -20.69 -5.42
CA THR A 446 8.24 -19.71 -5.06
C THR A 446 7.91 -18.96 -3.78
N ASN A 447 8.91 -18.29 -3.20
CA ASN A 447 8.73 -17.28 -2.18
C ASN A 447 9.29 -15.97 -2.75
N PRO A 448 8.47 -14.94 -3.00
CA PRO A 448 7.03 -14.80 -2.69
C PRO A 448 6.07 -15.64 -3.56
N MET A 449 5.01 -16.14 -2.92
CA MET A 449 3.81 -16.68 -3.59
C MET A 449 2.74 -15.60 -3.77
N ILE A 450 1.98 -15.66 -4.87
CA ILE A 450 0.83 -14.78 -5.10
C ILE A 450 -0.35 -15.30 -4.26
N ILE A 451 -0.67 -14.60 -3.18
CA ILE A 451 -1.85 -14.89 -2.33
C ILE A 451 -2.79 -13.68 -2.29
N PRO A 452 -4.11 -13.89 -2.13
CA PRO A 452 -5.00 -12.77 -1.86
C PRO A 452 -4.68 -12.10 -0.52
N HIS A 453 -5.08 -10.85 -0.40
CA HIS A 453 -5.08 -10.13 0.87
C HIS A 453 -6.20 -10.68 1.75
N GLN A 454 -5.82 -11.42 2.80
CA GLN A 454 -6.76 -12.13 3.64
C GLN A 454 -7.52 -11.17 4.55
N THR A 455 -8.82 -11.41 4.71
CA THR A 455 -9.63 -10.74 5.73
C THR A 455 -9.51 -11.48 7.06
N TYR A 456 -9.49 -10.76 8.16
CA TYR A 456 -9.46 -11.28 9.51
C TYR A 456 -10.86 -11.27 10.13
N ASP A 457 -11.27 -12.41 10.67
CA ASP A 457 -12.47 -12.55 11.46
C ASP A 457 -12.08 -12.54 12.95
N PRO A 458 -12.27 -11.42 13.68
CA PRO A 458 -11.92 -11.35 15.10
C PRO A 458 -12.84 -12.20 15.97
N ALA A 459 -14.06 -12.53 15.54
CA ALA A 459 -14.97 -13.36 16.33
C ALA A 459 -14.51 -14.82 16.39
N ASN A 460 -13.92 -15.30 15.30
CA ASN A 460 -13.35 -16.65 15.18
C ASN A 460 -11.82 -16.69 15.28
N GLU A 461 -11.19 -15.52 15.46
CA GLU A 461 -9.75 -15.29 15.42
C GLU A 461 -9.03 -15.98 14.25
N ARG A 462 -9.60 -15.89 13.04
CA ARG A 462 -9.12 -16.63 11.86
C ARG A 462 -8.99 -15.72 10.65
N GLN A 463 -7.96 -15.96 9.85
CA GLN A 463 -7.82 -15.32 8.54
C GLN A 463 -8.59 -16.12 7.47
N SER A 464 -9.11 -15.44 6.46
CA SER A 464 -9.83 -16.06 5.35
C SER A 464 -8.97 -17.08 4.63
N VAL A 465 -9.61 -18.03 3.94
CA VAL A 465 -8.94 -19.05 3.13
C VAL A 465 -8.02 -18.42 2.06
N ILE A 466 -6.89 -19.05 1.81
CA ILE A 466 -5.98 -18.78 0.69
C ILE A 466 -6.36 -19.73 -0.47
N PRO A 467 -7.09 -19.26 -1.50
CA PRO A 467 -7.26 -19.99 -2.74
C PRO A 467 -5.91 -20.13 -3.45
N LEU A 468 -5.46 -21.38 -3.60
CA LEU A 468 -4.31 -21.72 -4.40
C LEU A 468 -4.69 -21.66 -5.88
N SER A 469 -3.82 -21.06 -6.69
CA SER A 469 -4.04 -20.90 -8.12
C SER A 469 -2.76 -21.16 -8.92
N GLY A 470 -2.92 -21.43 -10.22
CA GLY A 470 -1.80 -21.54 -11.16
C GLY A 470 -1.30 -20.20 -11.69
N LEU A 471 -1.70 -19.07 -11.08
CA LEU A 471 -1.22 -17.76 -11.48
C LEU A 471 0.28 -17.64 -11.20
N SER A 472 1.05 -17.30 -12.23
CA SER A 472 2.46 -16.98 -12.11
C SER A 472 2.87 -15.83 -13.03
N VAL A 473 3.88 -15.09 -12.57
CA VAL A 473 4.50 -13.97 -13.28
C VAL A 473 6.00 -14.13 -13.20
N GLU A 474 6.67 -14.27 -14.34
CA GLU A 474 8.12 -14.47 -14.43
C GLU A 474 8.78 -13.37 -15.25
N ILE A 475 9.91 -12.84 -14.78
CA ILE A 475 10.76 -11.93 -15.57
C ILE A 475 11.58 -12.77 -16.53
N THR A 476 11.23 -12.79 -17.82
CA THR A 476 11.97 -13.56 -18.84
C THR A 476 12.98 -12.71 -19.60
N GLY A 477 12.98 -11.40 -19.41
CA GLY A 477 13.93 -10.48 -20.04
C GLY A 477 14.02 -9.13 -19.33
N TYR A 478 15.18 -8.50 -19.46
CA TYR A 478 15.45 -7.14 -18.98
C TYR A 478 16.32 -6.41 -20.01
N ASP A 479 15.86 -5.29 -20.52
CA ASP A 479 16.64 -4.40 -21.38
C ASP A 479 17.36 -3.35 -20.51
N ALA A 480 18.68 -3.48 -20.39
CA ALA A 480 19.49 -2.57 -19.57
C ALA A 480 19.55 -1.13 -20.10
N ALA A 481 19.25 -0.89 -21.39
CA ALA A 481 19.29 0.45 -21.97
C ALA A 481 18.03 1.26 -21.67
N SER A 482 16.86 0.63 -21.77
CA SER A 482 15.55 1.26 -21.51
C SER A 482 15.09 1.08 -20.05
N GLY A 483 15.52 -0.01 -19.41
CA GLY A 483 14.99 -0.48 -18.13
C GLY A 483 13.74 -1.35 -18.27
N ASP A 484 13.32 -1.69 -19.50
CA ASP A 484 12.10 -2.44 -19.75
C ASP A 484 12.20 -3.90 -19.29
N LEU A 485 11.10 -4.45 -18.79
CA LEU A 485 10.98 -5.85 -18.38
C LEU A 485 10.10 -6.63 -19.36
N THR A 486 10.50 -7.84 -19.69
CA THR A 486 9.64 -8.81 -20.38
C THR A 486 9.10 -9.80 -19.35
N LEU A 487 7.78 -9.92 -19.28
CA LEU A 487 7.07 -10.75 -18.32
C LEU A 487 6.34 -11.89 -19.02
N GLN A 488 6.47 -13.10 -18.49
CA GLN A 488 5.61 -14.23 -18.83
C GLN A 488 4.54 -14.39 -17.77
N VAL A 489 3.27 -14.28 -18.17
CA VAL A 489 2.11 -14.52 -17.32
C VAL A 489 1.49 -15.87 -17.68
N ARG A 490 1.12 -16.64 -16.66
CA ARG A 490 0.41 -17.92 -16.79
C ARG A 490 -0.62 -18.08 -15.70
N TYR A 491 -1.75 -18.72 -15.97
CA TYR A 491 -2.77 -19.09 -14.99
C TYR A 491 -2.85 -20.61 -14.75
N ASP A 492 -2.06 -21.38 -15.48
CA ASP A 492 -2.04 -22.85 -15.48
C ASP A 492 -0.76 -23.44 -14.84
N ASN A 493 0.05 -22.60 -14.20
CA ASN A 493 1.31 -23.02 -13.59
C ASN A 493 1.08 -23.62 -12.19
N THR A 494 0.63 -24.87 -12.17
CA THR A 494 0.33 -25.65 -10.96
C THR A 494 1.46 -26.60 -10.55
N ALA A 495 2.59 -26.54 -11.23
CA ALA A 495 3.76 -27.35 -10.92
C ALA A 495 4.51 -26.79 -9.72
N VAL A 496 4.90 -27.67 -8.80
CA VAL A 496 5.83 -27.40 -7.72
C VAL A 496 7.13 -28.13 -8.02
N THR A 497 8.12 -27.36 -8.47
CA THR A 497 9.42 -27.89 -8.93
C THR A 497 10.57 -27.52 -7.99
N HIS A 498 10.27 -26.82 -6.90
CA HIS A 498 11.23 -26.44 -5.87
C HIS A 498 10.67 -26.78 -4.49
N ASP A 499 11.58 -27.11 -3.57
CA ASP A 499 11.20 -27.32 -2.17
C ASP A 499 10.56 -26.05 -1.61
N THR A 500 9.34 -26.20 -1.09
CA THR A 500 8.56 -25.07 -0.58
C THR A 500 7.80 -25.45 0.68
N ARG A 501 7.38 -24.43 1.41
CA ARG A 501 6.68 -24.54 2.69
C ARG A 501 5.44 -23.67 2.67
N TRP A 502 4.29 -24.27 2.97
CA TRP A 502 3.01 -23.56 3.07
C TRP A 502 2.39 -23.74 4.44
N THR A 503 1.80 -22.66 4.93
CA THR A 503 1.13 -22.57 6.24
C THR A 503 -0.22 -21.87 6.12
N GLY A 504 -1.06 -22.00 7.15
CA GLY A 504 -2.36 -21.34 7.23
C GLY A 504 -3.50 -22.18 6.61
N THR A 505 -4.62 -21.52 6.27
CA THR A 505 -5.78 -22.19 5.67
C THR A 505 -5.75 -22.07 4.16
N LEU A 506 -5.49 -23.18 3.47
CA LEU A 506 -5.25 -23.27 2.02
C LEU A 506 -6.35 -24.09 1.36
N GLN A 507 -6.77 -23.71 0.15
CA GLN A 507 -7.76 -24.47 -0.61
C GLN A 507 -7.45 -24.47 -2.10
N THR A 508 -7.55 -25.64 -2.74
CA THR A 508 -7.48 -25.76 -4.20
C THR A 508 -8.85 -25.56 -4.84
N PHE A 509 -8.82 -25.05 -6.07
CA PHE A 509 -9.97 -24.91 -6.95
C PHE A 509 -9.58 -25.40 -8.34
N PRO A 510 -10.52 -25.88 -9.17
CA PRO A 510 -10.20 -26.34 -10.52
C PRO A 510 -9.43 -25.29 -11.32
N VAL A 511 -8.31 -25.69 -11.92
CA VAL A 511 -7.49 -24.80 -12.76
C VAL A 511 -7.56 -25.28 -14.22
N PRO A 512 -8.21 -24.52 -15.12
CA PRO A 512 -8.22 -24.85 -16.54
C PRO A 512 -6.79 -24.94 -17.10
N GLY A 513 -6.47 -26.06 -17.75
CA GLY A 513 -5.13 -26.29 -18.32
C GLY A 513 -4.05 -26.67 -17.30
N ALA A 514 -4.44 -26.99 -16.04
CA ALA A 514 -3.51 -27.38 -14.99
C ALA A 514 -2.44 -28.37 -15.45
N THR A 515 -1.23 -28.22 -14.92
CA THR A 515 -0.09 -29.10 -15.25
C THR A 515 -0.42 -30.54 -14.86
N ALA A 516 -0.26 -31.47 -15.82
CA ALA A 516 -0.67 -32.87 -15.70
C ALA A 516 -2.15 -33.08 -15.31
N GLY A 517 -3.01 -32.08 -15.49
CA GLY A 517 -4.41 -32.09 -15.05
C GLY A 517 -4.59 -32.01 -13.54
N ARG A 518 -3.64 -31.41 -12.80
CA ARG A 518 -3.61 -31.38 -11.34
C ARG A 518 -3.41 -29.96 -10.80
N GLU A 519 -4.24 -29.56 -9.86
CA GLU A 519 -4.21 -28.24 -9.20
C GLU A 519 -2.94 -28.01 -8.39
N ILE A 520 -2.32 -29.09 -7.90
CA ILE A 520 -0.98 -29.09 -7.34
C ILE A 520 -0.25 -30.30 -7.93
N TYR A 521 0.90 -30.09 -8.56
CA TYR A 521 1.72 -31.17 -9.12
C TYR A 521 3.16 -31.08 -8.60
N LEU A 522 3.49 -31.90 -7.60
CA LEU A 522 4.84 -31.98 -7.06
C LEU A 522 5.71 -32.81 -8.01
N ASP A 523 6.69 -32.19 -8.65
CA ASP A 523 7.58 -32.81 -9.62
C ASP A 523 9.02 -32.74 -9.11
N GLY A 524 9.46 -33.81 -8.43
CA GLY A 524 10.80 -33.88 -7.84
C GLY A 524 11.07 -32.91 -6.68
N ALA A 525 10.03 -32.27 -6.14
CA ALA A 525 10.12 -31.29 -5.06
C ALA A 525 9.42 -31.74 -3.78
N THR A 526 9.84 -31.17 -2.65
CA THR A 526 9.20 -31.32 -1.35
C THR A 526 8.25 -30.16 -1.07
N LEU A 527 6.96 -30.43 -0.94
CA LEU A 527 6.01 -29.50 -0.33
C LEU A 527 5.86 -29.86 1.15
N THR A 528 6.27 -28.94 2.03
CA THR A 528 6.05 -29.08 3.48
C THR A 528 4.83 -28.26 3.91
N LEU A 529 3.86 -28.93 4.51
CA LEU A 529 2.76 -28.30 5.25
C LEU A 529 3.09 -28.39 6.74
N ASP A 530 3.10 -27.25 7.43
CA ASP A 530 3.35 -27.18 8.87
C ASP A 530 2.72 -25.92 9.48
N ARG A 531 2.78 -25.78 10.80
CA ARG A 531 2.29 -24.57 11.49
C ARG A 531 3.23 -23.39 11.23
N SER A 532 2.64 -22.22 11.02
CA SER A 532 3.39 -20.97 10.92
C SER A 532 4.11 -20.65 12.23
N ALA A 533 5.10 -19.77 12.19
CA ALA A 533 5.57 -19.07 13.39
C ALA A 533 5.21 -17.57 13.37
N THR A 534 4.45 -17.13 12.37
CA THR A 534 3.82 -15.82 12.29
C THR A 534 2.49 -15.82 13.04
N PRO A 535 2.24 -14.89 13.98
CA PRO A 535 0.96 -14.79 14.67
C PRO A 535 -0.22 -14.54 13.73
N GLN A 536 -1.34 -15.22 13.97
CA GLN A 536 -2.54 -15.18 13.14
C GLN A 536 -3.84 -14.93 13.94
N ARG A 537 -3.73 -14.79 15.26
CA ARG A 537 -4.86 -14.64 16.20
C ARG A 537 -4.50 -13.79 17.42
N GLU A 538 -5.51 -13.17 18.05
CA GLU A 538 -5.35 -12.28 19.21
C GLU A 538 -5.04 -13.02 20.52
N THR A 539 -5.59 -14.22 20.73
CA THR A 539 -5.40 -14.98 21.97
C THR A 539 -4.65 -16.31 21.74
N PRO A 540 -4.00 -16.88 22.76
CA PRO A 540 -3.32 -18.16 22.63
C PRO A 540 -4.28 -19.28 22.25
N GLY A 541 -3.94 -20.02 21.20
CA GLY A 541 -4.70 -21.16 20.72
C GLY A 541 -4.42 -22.47 21.47
N PRO A 542 -4.82 -23.62 20.92
CA PRO A 542 -4.66 -24.94 21.54
C PRO A 542 -3.20 -25.34 21.85
N HIS A 543 -2.24 -24.70 21.19
CA HIS A 543 -0.80 -24.95 21.34
C HIS A 543 -0.07 -23.93 22.21
N ASP A 544 -0.82 -23.09 22.96
CA ASP A 544 -0.28 -22.02 23.81
C ASP A 544 0.57 -20.98 23.05
N ASP A 545 0.22 -20.74 21.78
CA ASP A 545 0.82 -19.72 20.92
C ASP A 545 -0.26 -18.96 20.14
N PHE A 546 0.13 -17.94 19.37
CA PHE A 546 -0.79 -17.11 18.60
C PHE A 546 -0.94 -17.58 17.16
N VAL A 547 -0.81 -18.88 16.89
CA VAL A 547 -0.80 -19.42 15.52
C VAL A 547 -2.00 -20.35 15.33
N ASN A 548 -2.70 -20.20 14.20
CA ASN A 548 -3.74 -21.15 13.82
C ASN A 548 -3.13 -22.39 13.17
N ASP A 549 -3.85 -23.51 13.24
CA ASP A 549 -3.45 -24.73 12.59
C ASP A 549 -3.42 -24.58 11.05
N THR A 550 -2.54 -25.35 10.42
CA THR A 550 -2.42 -25.37 8.95
C THR A 550 -3.37 -26.41 8.36
N GLU A 551 -4.19 -25.98 7.42
CA GLU A 551 -5.17 -26.83 6.75
C GLU A 551 -4.96 -26.70 5.24
N LEU A 552 -4.71 -27.81 4.54
CA LEU A 552 -4.83 -27.87 3.08
C LEU A 552 -6.11 -28.63 2.73
N ARG A 553 -7.02 -27.97 2.03
CA ARG A 553 -8.26 -28.55 1.55
C ARG A 553 -8.20 -28.75 0.04
N LEU A 554 -8.18 -30.01 -0.40
CA LEU A 554 -8.38 -30.34 -1.80
C LEU A 554 -9.87 -30.20 -2.12
N GLY A 555 -10.22 -29.12 -2.81
CA GLY A 555 -11.60 -28.79 -3.17
C GLY A 555 -12.24 -29.86 -4.06
N THR A 556 -13.56 -29.87 -4.08
CA THR A 556 -14.38 -30.81 -4.87
C THR A 556 -13.88 -30.94 -6.31
N GLY A 557 -13.55 -32.17 -6.71
CA GLY A 557 -13.08 -32.49 -8.06
C GLY A 557 -11.64 -32.07 -8.40
N THR A 558 -10.87 -31.52 -7.45
CA THR A 558 -9.47 -31.15 -7.65
C THR A 558 -8.51 -32.31 -7.34
N SER A 559 -7.25 -32.19 -7.75
CA SER A 559 -6.24 -33.19 -7.46
C SER A 559 -4.87 -32.63 -7.10
N LEU A 560 -4.21 -33.31 -6.15
CA LEU A 560 -2.80 -33.16 -5.83
C LEU A 560 -2.06 -34.39 -6.33
N GLY A 561 -1.05 -34.17 -7.17
CA GLY A 561 -0.15 -35.22 -7.64
C GLY A 561 1.23 -35.13 -7.04
N VAL A 562 1.82 -36.28 -6.73
CA VAL A 562 3.22 -36.39 -6.30
C VAL A 562 3.94 -37.33 -7.26
N ALA A 563 4.97 -36.82 -7.94
CA ALA A 563 5.67 -37.52 -9.01
C ALA A 563 7.19 -37.32 -8.93
N ASN A 564 7.93 -38.18 -9.63
CA ASN A 564 9.36 -38.05 -9.90
C ASN A 564 10.22 -37.81 -8.65
N GLY A 565 9.94 -38.53 -7.55
CA GLY A 565 10.64 -38.34 -6.28
C GLY A 565 10.15 -37.17 -5.43
N GLY A 566 9.06 -36.52 -5.83
CA GLY A 566 8.40 -35.49 -5.04
C GLY A 566 7.90 -36.02 -3.69
N VAL A 567 7.76 -35.11 -2.74
CA VAL A 567 7.37 -35.41 -1.35
C VAL A 567 6.31 -34.42 -0.90
N LEU A 568 5.14 -34.91 -0.52
CA LEU A 568 4.20 -34.12 0.27
C LEU A 568 4.47 -34.44 1.74
N ARG A 569 4.90 -33.47 2.54
CA ARG A 569 5.24 -33.67 3.94
C ARG A 569 4.29 -32.88 4.83
N LEU A 570 3.59 -33.57 5.73
CA LEU A 570 2.80 -32.93 6.79
C LEU A 570 3.59 -33.02 8.10
N THR A 571 3.95 -31.88 8.70
CA THR A 571 4.65 -31.83 9.99
C THR A 571 3.98 -30.89 10.98
N GLY A 572 4.35 -31.03 12.25
CA GLY A 572 3.77 -30.26 13.35
C GLY A 572 2.40 -30.76 13.80
N ALA A 573 2.05 -30.48 15.04
CA ALA A 573 0.68 -30.69 15.52
C ALA A 573 -0.29 -29.81 14.72
N GLY A 574 -1.57 -30.17 14.63
CA GLY A 574 -2.60 -29.34 13.98
C GLY A 574 -2.60 -29.34 12.44
N THR A 575 -1.53 -29.77 11.78
CA THR A 575 -1.47 -29.79 10.30
C THR A 575 -2.37 -30.87 9.70
N THR A 576 -3.32 -30.46 8.86
CA THR A 576 -4.33 -31.38 8.30
C THR A 576 -4.48 -31.23 6.79
N LEU A 577 -4.59 -32.37 6.09
CA LEU A 577 -5.00 -32.46 4.68
C LEU A 577 -6.43 -33.00 4.59
N TYR A 578 -7.33 -32.21 4.00
CA TYR A 578 -8.72 -32.59 3.73
C TYR A 578 -8.91 -32.91 2.25
N LEU A 579 -9.61 -34.00 1.95
CA LEU A 579 -10.09 -34.31 0.60
C LEU A 579 -11.61 -34.18 0.59
N GLU A 580 -12.13 -33.25 -0.22
CA GLU A 580 -13.56 -33.14 -0.46
C GLU A 580 -14.05 -34.20 -1.46
N ASP A 581 -15.36 -34.24 -1.68
CA ASP A 581 -15.98 -35.18 -2.62
C ASP A 581 -15.35 -35.09 -4.00
N GLY A 582 -14.90 -36.25 -4.51
CA GLY A 582 -14.24 -36.35 -5.82
C GLY A 582 -12.82 -35.79 -5.88
N ALA A 583 -12.30 -35.17 -4.80
CA ALA A 583 -10.91 -34.76 -4.72
C ALA A 583 -9.96 -35.96 -4.65
N ARG A 584 -8.74 -35.82 -5.18
CA ARG A 584 -7.78 -36.94 -5.28
C ARG A 584 -6.38 -36.55 -4.84
N LEU A 585 -5.78 -37.39 -4.01
CA LEU A 585 -4.33 -37.43 -3.81
C LEU A 585 -3.77 -38.58 -4.64
N VAL A 586 -2.89 -38.26 -5.61
CA VAL A 586 -2.33 -39.23 -6.55
C VAL A 586 -0.83 -39.34 -6.34
N LEU A 587 -0.37 -40.52 -5.93
CA LEU A 587 1.05 -40.84 -5.81
C LEU A 587 1.49 -41.63 -7.05
N ASP A 588 2.31 -41.03 -7.90
CA ASP A 588 2.82 -41.70 -9.09
C ASP A 588 3.90 -42.74 -8.70
N PRO A 589 3.99 -43.89 -9.40
CA PRO A 589 4.79 -45.06 -8.97
C PRO A 589 6.31 -44.83 -8.86
N ASN A 590 6.83 -43.69 -9.32
CA ASN A 590 8.26 -43.38 -9.34
C ASN A 590 8.70 -42.59 -8.10
N ASN A 591 8.91 -43.30 -6.99
CA ASN A 591 9.50 -42.77 -5.74
C ASN A 591 8.74 -41.60 -5.07
N ALA A 592 7.46 -41.40 -5.37
CA ALA A 592 6.61 -40.44 -4.66
C ALA A 592 6.48 -40.81 -3.18
N ARG A 593 6.49 -39.81 -2.29
CA ARG A 593 6.34 -40.01 -0.83
C ARG A 593 5.30 -39.06 -0.24
N LEU A 594 4.57 -39.57 0.75
CA LEU A 594 3.71 -38.83 1.67
C LEU A 594 4.28 -38.99 3.09
#